data_AF-A0A395HMZ3-F1
#
_entry.id   AF-A0A395HMZ3-F1
#
_cell.length_a   1.000
_cell.length_b   1.000
_cell.length_c   1.000
_cell.angle_alpha   90.00
_cell.angle_beta   90.00
_cell.angle_gamma   90.00
#
_symmetry.space_group_name_H-M   'P 1'
#
loop_
_entity.id
_entity.type
_entity.pdbx_description
1 polymer ?
#
loop_
_entity_poly.entity_id
_entity_poly.type
_entity_poly.pdbx_seq_one_letter_code
_entity_poly.pdbx_strand_id
1 'polypeptide(L)'
;MTMPPYEHSFNSDASTEVGSGSVDAKLPTEDSITRRYQISNTAWRHHYNVKTAHDQQLYRVRVSEMTPGKPDLTFHSGVDDSGPIVAVAKFHHFSRGVRIGLGNPQAPSEVAWEDLSGQSKTHSKYRWEMNISTNGDSRRQSFLWKRTHHVGLEDHSLTRLSNRNYKLVDEQSGNILAMFMSTVATPGASGTLQLYVDYGQQFDLMVLATVLSLYEKTRRRRNRSAGGGGCSGPRSRHGCLECKRRRVKCDELRPVCSNCSKRMSLCEYDSASSLLWTNEESRPRPRPNKSGSEGPQEPESTFSTTANSLRILGKLNGDDEPQSVARLNLNDLELMMHWCNSTYKALSRFEKTDAIWQARVPEEALSHPFLMHGLLALSAIHLARTRDEVKRAAYVSIAVAHENQALAFFREQLSDINASNAKAMFAFASVVVVYTFGFLHPSHAPGTDDPWASINGILQVFTLTRGVQQILQQATSTIRNSDWGALFLLDDYDDILPEDERSALDRLHEVNNACKVQDPAHDSAAYEHAIENLADLMAAAHHGVTSVRQACRWAIRLKAEFVQLLQEHQPLALVIVAYYCAILHRLRDVWFVDDWGIRVLKAIWQVLDDQWRPLLNQPMAGTFGDTSH
;
A
#
# COMPACT_ATOMS: atom_id res chain seq x y z
N MET A 1 -11.31 -59.87 -24.09
CA MET A 1 -10.69 -60.81 -23.14
C MET A 1 -9.19 -60.55 -23.15
N THR A 2 -8.69 -59.79 -22.15
CA THR A 2 -7.89 -60.31 -21.01
C THR A 2 -6.44 -60.54 -21.44
N MET A 3 -5.41 -59.78 -21.03
CA MET A 3 -4.78 -59.67 -19.69
C MET A 3 -3.34 -59.05 -19.95
N PRO A 4 -2.46 -58.76 -18.97
CA PRO A 4 -2.24 -57.48 -18.30
C PRO A 4 -0.75 -57.01 -18.41
N PRO A 5 -0.27 -56.08 -17.56
CA PRO A 5 1.11 -56.16 -17.07
C PRO A 5 1.19 -56.20 -15.53
N TYR A 6 1.93 -57.20 -15.02
CA TYR A 6 2.46 -57.33 -13.65
C TYR A 6 3.87 -56.69 -13.63
N GLU A 7 4.19 -55.76 -12.71
CA GLU A 7 4.95 -55.95 -11.43
C GLU A 7 6.36 -56.54 -11.64
N HIS A 8 7.47 -56.20 -10.96
CA HIS A 8 7.82 -55.50 -9.72
C HIS A 8 9.34 -55.17 -9.86
N SER A 9 9.95 -54.18 -9.21
CA SER A 9 10.73 -54.35 -7.95
C SER A 9 11.65 -53.12 -7.78
N PHE A 10 11.52 -52.33 -6.71
CA PHE A 10 12.19 -52.37 -5.39
C PHE A 10 13.50 -51.54 -5.25
N ASN A 11 13.39 -50.52 -4.37
CA ASN A 11 14.36 -50.03 -3.36
C ASN A 11 15.70 -49.42 -3.80
N SER A 12 16.33 -48.49 -3.08
CA SER A 12 16.07 -47.77 -1.82
C SER A 12 17.13 -46.66 -1.72
N ASP A 13 16.81 -45.51 -1.14
CA ASP A 13 17.62 -44.97 -0.04
C ASP A 13 16.95 -43.75 0.60
N ALA A 14 16.79 -43.87 1.91
CA ALA A 14 16.25 -42.88 2.83
C ALA A 14 17.41 -42.09 3.47
N SER A 15 17.20 -40.81 3.75
CA SER A 15 17.57 -40.17 5.03
C SER A 15 17.10 -38.69 5.02
N THR A 16 15.97 -38.37 5.65
CA THR A 16 15.84 -37.75 7.00
C THR A 16 15.86 -36.22 6.98
N GLU A 17 14.70 -35.59 6.85
CA GLU A 17 14.42 -34.31 7.51
C GLU A 17 13.10 -34.43 8.28
N VAL A 18 13.23 -34.19 9.58
CA VAL A 18 12.22 -34.37 10.62
C VAL A 18 11.16 -33.28 10.52
N GLY A 19 9.90 -33.70 10.45
CA GLY A 19 8.74 -32.82 10.39
C GLY A 19 8.39 -32.15 11.72
N SER A 20 7.73 -31.00 11.61
CA SER A 20 6.71 -30.57 12.56
C SER A 20 5.37 -30.57 11.82
N GLY A 21 4.48 -31.48 12.22
CA GLY A 21 3.31 -31.89 11.46
C GLY A 21 2.21 -30.82 11.40
N SER A 22 1.77 -30.52 10.19
CA SER A 22 0.41 -30.02 9.93
C SER A 22 -0.54 -31.20 10.03
N VAL A 23 -1.27 -31.31 11.14
CA VAL A 23 -2.44 -32.18 11.21
C VAL A 23 -3.54 -31.48 10.41
N ASP A 24 -3.75 -31.90 9.16
CA ASP A 24 -4.89 -31.47 8.36
C ASP A 24 -6.18 -31.95 9.04
N ALA A 25 -6.83 -31.04 9.78
CA ALA A 25 -8.12 -31.29 10.41
C ALA A 25 -9.16 -31.66 9.35
N LYS A 26 -9.76 -32.85 9.48
CA LYS A 26 -10.85 -33.34 8.63
C LYS A 26 -12.00 -32.33 8.61
N LEU A 27 -12.51 -32.01 7.42
CA LEU A 27 -13.73 -31.22 7.27
C LEU A 27 -14.92 -31.97 7.87
N PRO A 28 -15.76 -31.33 8.71
CA PRO A 28 -16.98 -31.94 9.25
C PRO A 28 -17.95 -32.31 8.11
N THR A 29 -18.60 -33.48 8.21
CA THR A 29 -19.66 -33.92 7.29
C THR A 29 -20.99 -33.23 7.62
N GLU A 30 -21.95 -33.13 6.68
CA GLU A 30 -23.23 -32.45 6.94
C GLU A 30 -24.01 -33.04 8.12
N ASP A 31 -23.87 -34.34 8.38
CA ASP A 31 -24.49 -35.04 9.52
C ASP A 31 -24.01 -34.54 10.89
N SER A 32 -22.92 -33.76 10.94
CA SER A 32 -22.35 -33.20 12.18
C SER A 32 -22.88 -31.81 12.54
N ILE A 33 -23.76 -31.21 11.72
CA ILE A 33 -24.30 -29.87 11.99
C ILE A 33 -25.29 -29.94 13.15
N THR A 34 -24.92 -29.40 14.31
CA THR A 34 -25.80 -29.32 15.47
C THR A 34 -26.80 -28.18 15.34
N ARG A 35 -26.34 -27.00 14.87
CA ARG A 35 -27.17 -25.80 14.77
C ARG A 35 -26.83 -24.98 13.54
N ARG A 36 -27.84 -24.36 12.94
CA ARG A 36 -27.73 -23.52 11.74
C ARG A 36 -28.48 -22.20 11.95
N TYR A 37 -27.79 -21.09 11.71
CA TYR A 37 -28.33 -19.74 11.78
C TYR A 37 -28.25 -19.05 10.42
N GLN A 38 -29.32 -18.40 10.02
CA GLN A 38 -29.40 -17.57 8.84
C GLN A 38 -29.29 -16.10 9.25
N ILE A 39 -28.34 -15.38 8.64
CA ILE A 39 -28.09 -13.98 8.94
C ILE A 39 -28.49 -13.15 7.71
N SER A 40 -29.45 -12.25 7.91
CA SER A 40 -29.91 -11.28 6.92
C SER A 40 -29.65 -9.87 7.42
N ASN A 41 -29.58 -8.89 6.52
CA ASN A 41 -29.48 -7.48 6.86
C ASN A 41 -30.69 -6.69 6.35
N THR A 42 -31.06 -5.63 7.07
CA THR A 42 -32.12 -4.72 6.62
C THR A 42 -31.60 -3.79 5.53
N ALA A 43 -32.48 -3.46 4.57
CA ALA A 43 -32.17 -2.58 3.44
C ALA A 43 -31.72 -1.17 3.87
N TRP A 44 -32.19 -0.70 5.02
CA TRP A 44 -31.85 0.60 5.60
C TRP A 44 -31.04 0.41 6.90
N ARG A 45 -29.93 1.15 7.06
CA ARG A 45 -28.96 1.12 8.18
C ARG A 45 -28.22 -0.19 8.46
N HIS A 46 -28.42 -1.22 7.63
CA HIS A 46 -27.73 -2.50 7.69
C HIS A 46 -27.71 -3.18 9.09
N HIS A 47 -28.80 -3.09 9.83
CA HIS A 47 -28.99 -3.91 11.03
C HIS A 47 -29.15 -5.38 10.63
N TYR A 48 -28.70 -6.31 11.48
CA TYR A 48 -28.76 -7.73 11.17
C TYR A 48 -29.92 -8.42 11.89
N ASN A 49 -30.51 -9.40 11.23
CA ASN A 49 -31.48 -10.32 11.81
C ASN A 49 -30.87 -11.72 11.80
N VAL A 50 -30.83 -12.36 12.96
CA VAL A 50 -30.36 -13.73 13.12
C VAL A 50 -31.57 -14.63 13.30
N LYS A 51 -31.78 -15.55 12.36
CA LYS A 51 -32.86 -16.53 12.37
C LYS A 51 -32.33 -17.96 12.51
N THR A 52 -33.15 -18.84 13.06
CA THR A 52 -32.89 -20.29 13.05
C THR A 52 -33.15 -20.89 11.67
N ALA A 53 -32.81 -22.17 11.50
CA ALA A 53 -33.16 -22.93 10.29
C ALA A 53 -34.68 -23.00 10.00
N HIS A 54 -35.53 -22.79 11.02
CA HIS A 54 -36.99 -22.80 10.92
C HIS A 54 -37.58 -21.39 10.72
N ASP A 55 -36.78 -20.41 10.27
CA ASP A 55 -37.15 -19.01 10.02
C ASP A 55 -37.64 -18.22 11.26
N GLN A 56 -37.40 -18.75 12.47
CA GLN A 56 -37.68 -18.03 13.72
C GLN A 56 -36.55 -17.04 14.03
N GLN A 57 -36.88 -15.75 14.14
CA GLN A 57 -35.90 -14.72 14.50
C GLN A 57 -35.57 -14.76 15.99
N LEU A 58 -34.29 -14.92 16.32
CA LEU A 58 -33.78 -14.97 17.68
C LEU A 58 -33.21 -13.64 18.14
N TYR A 59 -32.49 -12.95 17.24
CA TYR A 59 -31.79 -11.72 17.60
C TYR A 59 -31.97 -10.65 16.54
N ARG A 60 -32.13 -9.43 17.03
CA ARG A 60 -32.05 -8.19 16.27
C ARG A 60 -30.75 -7.47 16.64
N VAL A 61 -29.85 -7.30 15.67
CA VAL A 61 -28.53 -6.70 15.89
C VAL A 61 -28.46 -5.30 15.33
N ARG A 62 -28.47 -4.33 16.24
CA ARG A 62 -28.40 -2.91 15.93
C ARG A 62 -26.95 -2.49 15.71
N VAL A 63 -26.62 -2.17 14.47
CA VAL A 63 -25.38 -1.50 14.08
C VAL A 63 -25.45 0.00 14.42
N SER A 64 -24.46 0.51 15.16
CA SER A 64 -24.24 1.94 15.40
C SER A 64 -22.95 2.36 14.71
N GLU A 65 -23.00 3.38 13.85
CA GLU A 65 -21.84 3.98 13.20
C GLU A 65 -21.63 5.38 13.77
N MET A 66 -20.39 5.75 14.13
CA MET A 66 -20.01 7.11 14.54
C MET A 66 -20.78 7.68 15.75
N THR A 67 -21.01 6.88 16.79
CA THR A 67 -21.64 7.36 18.04
C THR A 67 -20.72 7.17 19.25
N PRO A 68 -20.07 8.23 19.75
CA PRO A 68 -19.24 8.17 20.96
C PRO A 68 -20.01 7.56 22.13
N GLY A 69 -19.37 6.65 22.88
CA GLY A 69 -19.93 6.04 24.08
C GLY A 69 -20.95 4.91 23.86
N LYS A 70 -21.39 4.61 22.63
CA LYS A 70 -22.29 3.49 22.34
C LYS A 70 -21.54 2.30 21.71
N PRO A 71 -21.97 1.05 21.97
CA PRO A 71 -21.44 -0.12 21.26
C PRO A 71 -21.70 -0.07 19.76
N ASP A 72 -20.73 -0.53 18.96
CA ASP A 72 -20.83 -0.64 17.50
C ASP A 72 -21.89 -1.66 17.07
N LEU A 73 -22.03 -2.75 17.82
CA LEU A 73 -23.10 -3.73 17.67
C LEU A 73 -23.83 -3.91 18.99
N THR A 74 -25.15 -3.96 18.95
CA THR A 74 -26.01 -4.25 20.10
C THR A 74 -26.97 -5.37 19.72
N PHE A 75 -26.95 -6.47 20.46
CA PHE A 75 -27.80 -7.65 20.23
C PHE A 75 -29.01 -7.58 21.16
N HIS A 76 -30.17 -7.40 20.57
CA HIS A 76 -31.47 -7.50 21.25
C HIS A 76 -32.03 -8.91 21.05
N SER A 77 -32.55 -9.52 22.11
CA SER A 77 -33.31 -10.78 21.95
C SER A 77 -34.69 -10.50 21.37
N GLY A 78 -35.13 -11.35 20.44
CA GLY A 78 -36.41 -11.20 19.74
C GLY A 78 -36.30 -10.51 18.38
N VAL A 79 -37.42 -9.94 17.95
CA VAL A 79 -37.65 -9.54 16.55
C VAL A 79 -37.25 -8.07 16.30
N ASP A 80 -37.26 -7.24 17.34
CA ASP A 80 -37.06 -5.80 17.24
C ASP A 80 -36.03 -5.26 18.26
N ASP A 81 -35.81 -3.95 18.22
CA ASP A 81 -34.86 -3.25 19.09
C ASP A 81 -35.43 -3.03 20.51
N SER A 82 -36.65 -3.50 20.81
CA SER A 82 -37.30 -3.34 22.12
C SER A 82 -36.94 -4.47 23.10
N GLY A 83 -36.46 -5.59 22.58
CA GLY A 83 -36.03 -6.72 23.38
C GLY A 83 -34.78 -6.42 24.24
N PRO A 84 -34.57 -7.18 25.34
CA PRO A 84 -33.46 -6.97 26.24
C PRO A 84 -32.11 -7.19 25.52
N ILE A 85 -31.11 -6.40 25.92
CA ILE A 85 -29.76 -6.49 25.37
C ILE A 85 -29.07 -7.72 25.95
N VAL A 86 -28.70 -8.65 25.09
CA VAL A 86 -28.05 -9.91 25.47
C VAL A 86 -26.56 -9.94 25.14
N ALA A 87 -26.11 -9.11 24.20
CA ALA A 87 -24.69 -8.95 23.91
C ALA A 87 -24.39 -7.59 23.27
N VAL A 88 -23.14 -7.15 23.38
CA VAL A 88 -22.63 -5.94 22.76
C VAL A 88 -21.24 -6.18 22.19
N ALA A 89 -20.92 -5.49 21.09
CA ALA A 89 -19.56 -5.43 20.58
C ALA A 89 -19.13 -3.96 20.47
N LYS A 90 -17.97 -3.65 21.04
CA LYS A 90 -17.32 -2.35 20.91
C LYS A 90 -16.02 -2.54 20.16
N PHE A 91 -15.90 -1.89 19.02
CA PHE A 91 -14.69 -1.97 18.22
C PHE A 91 -13.65 -1.06 18.87
N HIS A 92 -12.47 -1.61 19.16
CA HIS A 92 -11.36 -0.76 19.55
C HIS A 92 -11.02 0.14 18.37
N HIS A 93 -11.04 1.45 18.61
CA HIS A 93 -10.65 2.43 17.60
C HIS A 93 -9.22 2.11 17.17
N PHE A 94 -9.03 1.99 15.85
CA PHE A 94 -7.72 1.82 15.21
C PHE A 94 -6.91 0.58 15.60
N SER A 95 -7.48 -0.31 16.42
CA SER A 95 -6.94 -1.64 16.66
C SER A 95 -7.69 -2.68 15.82
N ARG A 96 -7.05 -3.83 15.65
CA ARG A 96 -7.70 -5.03 15.09
C ARG A 96 -8.65 -5.67 16.10
N GLY A 97 -8.52 -5.32 17.39
CA GLY A 97 -9.34 -5.83 18.48
C GLY A 97 -10.82 -5.43 18.42
N VAL A 98 -11.66 -6.26 19.04
CA VAL A 98 -13.06 -5.97 19.37
C VAL A 98 -13.31 -6.46 20.78
N ARG A 99 -13.92 -5.62 21.61
CA ARG A 99 -14.37 -6.02 22.94
C ARG A 99 -15.81 -6.50 22.87
N ILE A 100 -16.06 -7.73 23.28
CA ILE A 100 -17.37 -8.37 23.28
C ILE A 100 -17.87 -8.47 24.72
N GLY A 101 -19.11 -8.06 24.97
CA GLY A 101 -19.77 -8.23 26.27
C GLY A 101 -21.00 -9.11 26.11
N LEU A 102 -21.11 -10.17 26.91
CA LEU A 102 -22.33 -10.99 27.02
C LEU A 102 -23.12 -10.49 28.23
N GLY A 103 -24.33 -9.98 28.02
CA GLY A 103 -25.17 -9.35 29.02
C GLY A 103 -25.55 -7.90 28.69
N ASN A 104 -26.34 -7.27 29.58
CA ASN A 104 -26.81 -5.90 29.40
C ASN A 104 -25.75 -4.89 29.86
N PRO A 105 -25.22 -4.02 28.98
CA PRO A 105 -24.20 -3.03 29.33
C PRO A 105 -24.65 -2.00 30.38
N GLN A 106 -25.97 -1.87 30.64
CA GLN A 106 -26.51 -1.00 31.69
C GLN A 106 -26.35 -1.58 33.10
N ALA A 107 -26.03 -2.87 33.22
CA ALA A 107 -25.67 -3.53 34.47
C ALA A 107 -24.24 -4.09 34.35
N PRO A 108 -23.18 -3.24 34.46
CA PRO A 108 -21.81 -3.62 34.11
C PRO A 108 -21.26 -4.81 34.91
N SER A 109 -21.75 -5.03 36.13
CA SER A 109 -21.38 -6.15 37.00
C SER A 109 -21.90 -7.51 36.52
N GLU A 110 -22.88 -7.53 35.62
CA GLU A 110 -23.50 -8.76 35.09
C GLU A 110 -23.00 -9.10 33.68
N VAL A 111 -22.11 -8.28 33.10
CA VAL A 111 -21.59 -8.49 31.74
C VAL A 111 -20.27 -9.24 31.78
N ALA A 112 -20.24 -10.41 31.14
CA ALA A 112 -19.00 -11.12 30.88
C ALA A 112 -18.28 -10.49 29.67
N TRP A 113 -17.16 -9.81 29.94
CA TRP A 113 -16.36 -9.14 28.91
C TRP A 113 -15.23 -10.02 28.42
N GLU A 114 -15.08 -10.07 27.10
CA GLU A 114 -14.08 -10.88 26.40
C GLU A 114 -13.47 -10.10 25.23
N ASP A 115 -12.18 -10.34 24.96
CA ASP A 115 -11.47 -9.65 23.88
C ASP A 115 -11.28 -10.55 22.66
N LEU A 116 -11.77 -10.08 21.52
CA LEU A 116 -11.49 -10.64 20.20
C LEU A 116 -10.29 -9.92 19.60
N SER A 117 -9.11 -10.53 19.74
CA SER A 117 -7.81 -9.96 19.34
C SER A 117 -7.42 -10.37 17.91
N GLY A 118 -6.85 -9.45 17.15
CA GLY A 118 -6.36 -9.73 15.79
C GLY A 118 -4.95 -10.34 15.81
N GLN A 119 -4.79 -11.56 15.30
CA GLN A 119 -3.54 -12.32 15.34
C GLN A 119 -2.73 -12.25 14.02
N SER A 120 -3.19 -11.48 13.04
CA SER A 120 -2.51 -11.35 11.74
C SER A 120 -2.65 -9.95 11.17
N LYS A 121 -1.60 -9.45 10.51
CA LYS A 121 -1.65 -8.18 9.75
C LYS A 121 -2.64 -8.21 8.59
N THR A 122 -2.88 -9.39 7.99
CA THR A 122 -3.81 -9.57 6.85
C THR A 122 -5.28 -9.67 7.23
N HIS A 123 -5.64 -9.50 8.51
CA HIS A 123 -6.99 -9.69 9.03
C HIS A 123 -7.59 -11.07 8.73
N SER A 124 -6.74 -12.09 8.70
CA SER A 124 -7.10 -13.48 8.42
C SER A 124 -7.27 -14.32 9.69
N LYS A 125 -6.75 -13.88 10.84
CA LYS A 125 -6.82 -14.61 12.11
C LYS A 125 -7.28 -13.73 13.27
N TYR A 126 -8.23 -14.21 14.07
CA TYR A 126 -8.70 -13.54 15.30
C TYR A 126 -8.93 -14.54 16.42
N ARG A 127 -8.42 -14.23 17.62
CA ARG A 127 -8.44 -15.13 18.78
C ARG A 127 -9.30 -14.54 19.89
N TRP A 128 -10.07 -15.39 20.56
CA TRP A 128 -10.87 -15.06 21.74
C TRP A 128 -10.93 -16.26 22.68
N GLU A 129 -11.38 -16.04 23.91
CA GLU A 129 -11.49 -17.08 24.94
C GLU A 129 -12.84 -17.01 25.66
N MET A 130 -13.30 -18.12 26.21
CA MET A 130 -14.40 -18.12 27.19
C MET A 130 -14.36 -19.37 28.07
N ASN A 131 -15.13 -19.36 29.16
CA ASN A 131 -15.36 -20.55 29.96
C ASN A 131 -16.40 -21.45 29.29
N ILE A 132 -16.06 -22.72 29.08
CA ILE A 132 -16.97 -23.75 28.58
C ILE A 132 -17.26 -24.74 29.70
N SER A 133 -18.53 -25.02 29.94
CA SER A 133 -18.99 -26.00 30.92
C SER A 133 -19.50 -27.25 30.21
N THR A 134 -18.76 -28.35 30.31
CA THR A 134 -19.16 -29.67 29.78
C THR A 134 -19.19 -30.67 30.93
N ASN A 135 -20.32 -31.35 31.14
CA ASN A 135 -20.48 -32.38 32.17
C ASN A 135 -20.11 -31.94 33.61
N GLY A 136 -20.35 -30.66 33.96
CA GLY A 136 -20.13 -30.12 35.30
C GLY A 136 -18.71 -29.59 35.57
N ASP A 137 -17.76 -29.77 34.65
CA ASP A 137 -16.43 -29.16 34.73
C ASP A 137 -16.37 -27.90 33.84
N SER A 138 -15.86 -26.80 34.38
CA SER A 138 -15.79 -25.50 33.70
C SER A 138 -14.35 -25.16 33.37
N ARG A 139 -14.01 -25.19 32.09
CA ARG A 139 -12.65 -24.93 31.60
C ARG A 139 -12.59 -23.69 30.71
N ARG A 140 -11.61 -22.83 30.96
CA ARG A 140 -11.27 -21.72 30.06
C ARG A 140 -10.65 -22.27 28.77
N GLN A 141 -11.29 -22.01 27.63
CA GLN A 141 -10.85 -22.50 26.33
C GLN A 141 -10.61 -21.34 25.36
N SER A 142 -9.67 -21.52 24.45
CA SER A 142 -9.29 -20.52 23.45
C SER A 142 -9.68 -20.95 22.04
N PHE A 143 -10.21 -19.98 21.29
CA PHE A 143 -10.81 -20.21 19.99
C PHE A 143 -10.23 -19.25 18.96
N LEU A 144 -10.06 -19.75 17.73
CA LEU A 144 -9.41 -19.01 16.65
C LEU A 144 -10.29 -18.99 15.40
N TRP A 145 -10.75 -17.79 15.03
CA TRP A 145 -11.32 -17.53 13.72
C TRP A 145 -10.22 -17.47 12.67
N LYS A 146 -10.30 -18.31 11.64
CA LYS A 146 -9.43 -18.31 10.46
C LYS A 146 -10.24 -18.01 9.20
N ARG A 147 -9.79 -17.07 8.38
CA ARG A 147 -10.37 -16.84 7.04
C ARG A 147 -10.14 -18.09 6.19
N THR A 148 -11.18 -18.54 5.49
CA THR A 148 -11.09 -19.71 4.60
C THR A 148 -11.53 -19.37 3.19
N HIS A 149 -10.84 -19.94 2.20
CA HIS A 149 -11.17 -19.87 0.77
C HIS A 149 -11.71 -21.20 0.23
N HIS A 150 -11.84 -22.23 1.08
CA HIS A 150 -12.23 -23.58 0.71
C HIS A 150 -13.44 -24.11 1.52
N VAL A 151 -14.36 -24.70 0.73
CA VAL A 151 -15.43 -25.70 0.97
C VAL A 151 -16.83 -25.24 1.41
N GLY A 152 -17.80 -25.65 0.59
CA GLY A 152 -19.10 -26.25 0.95
C GLY A 152 -19.48 -27.26 -0.15
N LEU A 153 -19.69 -28.52 0.23
CA LEU A 153 -20.30 -29.58 -0.59
C LEU A 153 -21.81 -29.31 -0.74
N GLU A 154 -22.32 -29.55 -1.95
CA GLU A 154 -23.71 -29.50 -2.48
C GLU A 154 -24.45 -28.17 -2.84
N ASP A 155 -24.79 -28.14 -4.13
CA ASP A 155 -25.89 -27.52 -4.91
C ASP A 155 -26.23 -26.02 -4.92
N HIS A 156 -25.52 -25.18 -4.18
CA HIS A 156 -25.54 -23.74 -4.48
C HIS A 156 -24.14 -23.24 -4.83
N SER A 157 -23.99 -22.76 -6.07
CA SER A 157 -22.77 -22.17 -6.63
C SER A 157 -22.37 -20.88 -5.89
N LEU A 158 -21.87 -21.02 -4.67
CA LEU A 158 -21.41 -19.92 -3.84
C LEU A 158 -19.95 -19.62 -4.20
N THR A 159 -19.74 -18.41 -4.69
CA THR A 159 -18.52 -17.89 -5.32
C THR A 159 -17.23 -18.23 -4.56
N ARG A 160 -16.25 -18.84 -5.25
CA ARG A 160 -14.84 -19.05 -4.83
C ARG A 160 -14.06 -17.75 -4.46
N LEU A 161 -14.73 -16.60 -4.42
CA LEU A 161 -14.16 -15.26 -4.30
C LEU A 161 -14.64 -14.48 -3.05
N SER A 162 -15.46 -15.09 -2.18
CA SER A 162 -15.87 -14.43 -0.94
C SER A 162 -14.71 -14.39 0.06
N ASN A 163 -14.23 -13.18 0.37
CA ASN A 163 -13.24 -12.94 1.42
C ASN A 163 -13.87 -12.81 2.83
N ARG A 164 -15.15 -13.16 2.98
CA ARG A 164 -15.95 -13.04 4.21
C ARG A 164 -16.31 -14.39 4.83
N ASN A 165 -15.63 -15.46 4.41
CA ASN A 165 -15.85 -16.80 4.96
C ASN A 165 -14.85 -17.06 6.09
N TYR A 166 -15.36 -17.59 7.19
CA TYR A 166 -14.57 -17.84 8.40
C TYR A 166 -14.85 -19.23 8.95
N LYS A 167 -13.80 -19.91 9.41
CA LYS A 167 -13.92 -21.13 10.22
C LYS A 167 -13.43 -20.84 11.63
N LEU A 168 -14.18 -21.29 12.62
CA LEU A 168 -13.80 -21.27 14.02
C LEU A 168 -13.14 -22.59 14.35
N VAL A 169 -11.95 -22.55 14.92
CA VAL A 169 -11.26 -23.74 15.42
C VAL A 169 -10.98 -23.63 16.91
N ASP A 170 -11.07 -24.76 17.61
CA ASP A 170 -10.47 -24.90 18.93
C ASP A 170 -8.95 -24.85 18.78
N GLU A 171 -8.29 -24.00 19.55
CA GLU A 171 -6.84 -23.82 19.48
C GLU A 171 -6.09 -25.04 20.03
N GLN A 172 -6.67 -25.78 20.99
CA GLN A 172 -6.02 -26.95 21.58
C GLN A 172 -6.17 -28.20 20.71
N SER A 173 -7.39 -28.52 20.28
CA SER A 173 -7.64 -29.73 19.48
C SER A 173 -7.47 -29.52 17.97
N GLY A 174 -7.52 -28.28 17.47
CA GLY A 174 -7.51 -27.96 16.04
C GLY A 174 -8.84 -28.26 15.33
N ASN A 175 -9.85 -28.76 16.05
CA ASN A 175 -11.15 -29.13 15.49
C ASN A 175 -11.94 -27.91 15.02
N ILE A 176 -12.65 -28.05 13.90
CA ILE A 176 -13.56 -27.01 13.39
C ILE A 176 -14.86 -27.07 14.20
N LEU A 177 -15.16 -25.97 14.90
CA LEU A 177 -16.35 -25.86 15.76
C LEU A 177 -17.50 -25.13 15.07
N ALA A 178 -17.19 -24.20 14.17
CA ALA A 178 -18.19 -23.46 13.42
C ALA A 178 -17.65 -23.01 12.05
N MET A 179 -18.56 -22.82 11.09
CA MET A 179 -18.27 -22.20 9.81
C MET A 179 -19.28 -21.12 9.49
N PHE A 180 -18.79 -19.96 9.07
CA PHE A 180 -19.60 -18.88 8.53
C PHE A 180 -19.31 -18.71 7.05
N MET A 181 -20.36 -18.83 6.24
CA MET A 181 -20.32 -18.68 4.80
C MET A 181 -21.12 -17.45 4.40
N SER A 182 -20.47 -16.47 3.79
CA SER A 182 -21.15 -15.27 3.31
C SER A 182 -21.86 -15.54 1.99
N THR A 183 -23.14 -15.16 1.92
CA THR A 183 -23.95 -15.25 0.71
C THR A 183 -23.89 -13.92 -0.02
N VAL A 184 -23.28 -13.88 -1.21
CA VAL A 184 -23.14 -12.64 -2.01
C VAL A 184 -24.22 -12.55 -3.10
N ALA A 185 -24.91 -13.66 -3.40
CA ALA A 185 -25.83 -13.78 -4.53
C ALA A 185 -27.24 -13.24 -4.26
N THR A 186 -27.67 -13.11 -3.00
CA THR A 186 -29.03 -12.70 -2.62
C THR A 186 -29.04 -11.35 -1.91
N PRO A 187 -29.70 -10.31 -2.46
CA PRO A 187 -29.88 -9.03 -1.79
C PRO A 187 -30.55 -9.22 -0.43
N GLY A 188 -29.96 -8.68 0.64
CA GLY A 188 -30.48 -8.83 2.00
C GLY A 188 -29.95 -10.05 2.77
N ALA A 189 -29.30 -11.02 2.11
CA ALA A 189 -28.66 -12.14 2.79
C ALA A 189 -27.19 -11.81 3.11
N SER A 190 -26.79 -11.94 4.37
CA SER A 190 -25.40 -11.68 4.79
C SER A 190 -24.56 -12.95 4.82
N GLY A 191 -25.14 -14.06 5.28
CA GLY A 191 -24.50 -15.38 5.31
C GLY A 191 -25.21 -16.40 6.18
N THR A 192 -24.67 -17.61 6.20
CA THR A 192 -25.13 -18.74 7.03
C THR A 192 -24.02 -19.12 8.00
N LEU A 193 -24.36 -19.23 9.29
CA LEU A 193 -23.49 -19.76 10.33
C LEU A 193 -23.92 -21.19 10.67
N GLN A 194 -22.96 -22.12 10.66
CA GLN A 194 -23.14 -23.51 11.04
C GLN A 194 -22.25 -23.81 12.25
N LEU A 195 -22.82 -24.44 13.29
CA LEU A 195 -22.09 -24.94 14.46
C LEU A 195 -22.11 -26.47 14.46
N TYR A 196 -20.96 -27.05 14.82
CA TYR A 196 -20.74 -28.50 14.90
C TYR A 196 -20.58 -29.00 16.34
N VAL A 197 -20.87 -28.15 17.33
CA VAL A 197 -20.74 -28.46 18.76
C VAL A 197 -21.92 -27.95 19.56
N ASP A 198 -22.18 -28.59 20.71
CA ASP A 198 -23.23 -28.20 21.66
C ASP A 198 -22.65 -27.72 23.00
N TYR A 199 -22.08 -26.51 23.01
CA TYR A 199 -21.54 -25.88 24.23
C TYR A 199 -22.53 -24.91 24.91
N GLY A 200 -23.80 -24.93 24.51
CA GLY A 200 -24.86 -24.12 25.09
C GLY A 200 -25.04 -22.73 24.47
N GLN A 201 -26.11 -22.05 24.90
CA GLN A 201 -26.59 -20.81 24.26
C GLN A 201 -25.63 -19.62 24.39
N GLN A 202 -24.89 -19.51 25.49
CA GLN A 202 -23.91 -18.44 25.68
C GLN A 202 -22.73 -18.58 24.70
N PHE A 203 -22.29 -19.81 24.42
CA PHE A 203 -21.28 -20.06 23.39
C PHE A 203 -21.81 -19.67 22.00
N ASP A 204 -23.03 -20.07 21.66
CA ASP A 204 -23.65 -19.71 20.38
C ASP A 204 -23.73 -18.19 20.19
N LEU A 205 -24.14 -17.47 21.24
CA LEU A 205 -24.22 -16.01 21.23
C LEU A 205 -22.84 -15.37 21.06
N MET A 206 -21.82 -15.91 21.71
CA MET A 206 -20.42 -15.45 21.57
C MET A 206 -19.88 -15.69 20.15
N VAL A 207 -20.15 -16.86 19.56
CA VAL A 207 -19.79 -17.18 18.16
C VAL A 207 -20.49 -16.22 17.20
N LEU A 208 -21.78 -15.94 17.41
CA LEU A 208 -22.55 -14.96 16.64
C LEU A 208 -21.98 -13.54 16.78
N ALA A 209 -21.72 -13.10 18.01
CA ALA A 209 -21.21 -11.77 18.32
C ALA A 209 -19.83 -11.53 17.69
N THR A 210 -18.92 -12.51 17.82
CA THR A 210 -17.58 -12.42 17.24
C THR A 210 -17.61 -12.45 15.71
N VAL A 211 -18.38 -13.36 15.09
CA VAL A 211 -18.41 -13.46 13.62
C VAL A 211 -19.09 -12.26 12.95
N LEU A 212 -20.17 -11.74 13.54
CA LEU A 212 -20.84 -10.53 13.05
C LEU A 212 -19.96 -9.30 13.25
N SER A 213 -19.19 -9.23 14.33
CA SER A 213 -18.16 -8.19 14.51
C SER A 213 -17.12 -8.21 13.40
N LEU A 214 -16.61 -9.40 13.04
CA LEU A 214 -15.66 -9.56 11.93
C LEU A 214 -16.27 -9.20 10.58
N TYR A 215 -17.52 -9.64 10.35
CA TYR A 215 -18.28 -9.34 9.14
C TYR A 215 -18.49 -7.83 8.98
N GLU A 216 -18.98 -7.18 10.01
CA GLU A 216 -19.25 -5.74 10.06
C GLU A 216 -17.95 -4.93 9.91
N LYS A 217 -16.90 -5.26 10.65
CA LYS A 217 -15.60 -4.59 10.56
C LYS A 217 -15.00 -4.71 9.15
N THR A 218 -15.25 -5.82 8.44
CA THR A 218 -14.85 -6.01 7.04
C THR A 218 -15.73 -5.22 6.07
N ARG A 219 -17.04 -5.09 6.36
CA ARG A 219 -17.96 -4.22 5.60
C ARG A 219 -17.55 -2.76 5.71
N ARG A 220 -17.36 -2.22 6.92
CA ARG A 220 -16.95 -0.82 7.14
C ARG A 220 -15.64 -0.48 6.44
N ARG A 221 -14.66 -1.39 6.47
CA ARG A 221 -13.40 -1.25 5.70
C ARG A 221 -13.64 -1.19 4.20
N ARG A 222 -14.56 -2.01 3.67
CA ARG A 222 -14.92 -1.98 2.24
C ARG A 222 -15.71 -0.75 1.84
N ASN A 223 -16.65 -0.27 2.66
CA ASN A 223 -17.39 0.95 2.37
C ASN A 223 -16.47 2.18 2.37
N ARG A 224 -15.45 2.20 3.24
CA ARG A 224 -14.33 3.17 3.16
C ARG A 224 -13.58 3.08 1.83
N SER A 225 -13.42 1.88 1.26
CA SER A 225 -12.83 1.68 -0.08
C SER A 225 -13.81 1.88 -1.25
N ALA A 226 -15.13 1.85 -1.01
CA ALA A 226 -16.19 1.86 -2.03
C ALA A 226 -16.90 3.21 -2.17
N GLY A 227 -16.54 4.21 -1.35
CA GLY A 227 -16.81 5.63 -1.63
C GLY A 227 -16.13 6.11 -2.92
N GLY A 228 -15.12 5.38 -3.41
CA GLY A 228 -14.69 5.40 -4.82
C GLY A 228 -15.48 4.36 -5.62
N GLY A 229 -16.30 4.81 -6.56
CA GLY A 229 -17.28 4.01 -7.31
C GLY A 229 -16.78 2.65 -7.82
N GLY A 230 -17.62 1.62 -7.67
CA GLY A 230 -17.33 0.26 -8.11
C GLY A 230 -17.64 -0.01 -9.58
N CYS A 231 -16.85 -0.88 -10.24
CA CYS A 231 -17.29 -2.21 -10.70
C CYS A 231 -16.24 -2.99 -11.51
N SER A 232 -16.37 -4.32 -11.42
CA SER A 232 -15.72 -5.44 -12.14
C SER A 232 -14.36 -5.95 -11.63
N GLY A 233 -14.30 -7.27 -11.35
CA GLY A 233 -13.17 -8.03 -10.81
C GLY A 233 -11.86 -7.91 -11.60
N PRO A 234 -10.76 -8.55 -11.15
CA PRO A 234 -9.40 -8.07 -11.37
C PRO A 234 -9.09 -7.94 -12.86
N ARG A 235 -9.33 -6.74 -13.38
CA ARG A 235 -8.60 -6.21 -14.51
C ARG A 235 -7.16 -6.24 -14.05
N SER A 236 -6.29 -6.84 -14.85
CA SER A 236 -4.83 -6.75 -14.66
C SER A 236 -4.53 -5.29 -14.28
N ARG A 237 -4.08 -5.07 -13.02
CA ARG A 237 -3.93 -3.72 -12.45
C ARG A 237 -3.00 -2.89 -13.34
N HIS A 238 -2.04 -3.56 -13.97
CA HIS A 238 -1.04 -2.99 -14.85
C HIS A 238 -1.26 -3.34 -16.34
N GLY A 239 -2.46 -3.76 -16.74
CA GLY A 239 -2.76 -4.12 -18.13
C GLY A 239 -2.75 -2.90 -19.04
N CYS A 240 -2.33 -3.07 -20.30
CA CYS A 240 -2.36 -1.98 -21.27
C CYS A 240 -3.79 -1.48 -21.50
N LEU A 241 -3.93 -0.19 -21.82
CA LEU A 241 -5.16 0.52 -22.16
C LEU A 241 -5.97 -0.22 -23.21
N GLU A 242 -5.32 -0.80 -24.22
CA GLU A 242 -6.02 -1.53 -25.27
C GLU A 242 -6.60 -2.88 -24.79
N CYS A 243 -5.88 -3.64 -23.96
CA CYS A 243 -6.42 -4.84 -23.31
C CYS A 243 -7.52 -4.51 -22.29
N LYS A 244 -7.38 -3.40 -21.56
CA LYS A 244 -8.39 -2.87 -20.63
C LYS A 244 -9.66 -2.44 -21.38
N ARG A 245 -9.52 -1.68 -22.47
CA ARG A 245 -10.62 -1.24 -23.35
C ARG A 245 -11.36 -2.45 -23.91
N ARG A 246 -10.63 -3.48 -24.33
CA ARG A 246 -11.16 -4.72 -24.90
C ARG A 246 -11.67 -5.72 -23.86
N ARG A 247 -11.52 -5.41 -22.56
CA ARG A 247 -11.93 -6.28 -21.43
C ARG A 247 -11.34 -7.69 -21.52
N VAL A 248 -10.10 -7.81 -22.00
CA VAL A 248 -9.35 -9.09 -22.08
C VAL A 248 -8.17 -9.07 -21.12
N LYS A 249 -7.75 -10.26 -20.66
CA LYS A 249 -6.59 -10.38 -19.76
C LYS A 249 -5.30 -9.98 -20.49
N CYS A 250 -4.57 -9.02 -19.93
CA CYS A 250 -3.25 -8.61 -20.39
C CYS A 250 -2.19 -9.49 -19.72
N ASP A 251 -1.17 -9.89 -20.46
CA ASP A 251 0.01 -10.60 -19.96
C ASP A 251 1.12 -9.65 -19.48
N GLU A 252 0.88 -8.34 -19.57
CA GLU A 252 1.71 -7.25 -19.02
C GLU A 252 3.14 -7.19 -19.59
N LEU A 253 3.43 -7.93 -20.67
CA LEU A 253 4.70 -7.83 -21.41
C LEU A 253 4.86 -6.42 -22.01
N ARG A 254 6.08 -5.88 -21.90
CA ARG A 254 6.46 -4.55 -22.39
C ARG A 254 7.60 -4.71 -23.42
N PRO A 255 7.66 -3.88 -24.48
CA PRO A 255 6.86 -2.68 -24.77
C PRO A 255 5.44 -2.97 -25.29
N VAL A 256 5.19 -4.16 -25.82
CA VAL A 256 3.88 -4.55 -26.39
C VAL A 256 3.46 -5.90 -25.80
N CYS A 257 2.24 -5.97 -25.26
CA CYS A 257 1.70 -7.21 -24.69
C CYS A 257 1.40 -8.23 -25.81
N SER A 258 1.42 -9.55 -25.53
CA SER A 258 1.24 -10.56 -26.60
C SER A 258 -0.08 -10.41 -27.34
N ASN A 259 -1.11 -9.91 -26.65
CA ASN A 259 -2.45 -9.74 -27.19
C ASN A 259 -2.57 -8.52 -28.13
N CYS A 260 -1.75 -7.49 -27.92
CA CYS A 260 -1.64 -6.34 -28.81
C CYS A 260 -0.65 -6.61 -29.95
N SER A 261 0.44 -7.33 -29.66
CA SER A 261 1.43 -7.76 -30.65
C SER A 261 0.80 -8.63 -31.74
N LYS A 262 0.04 -9.67 -31.36
CA LYS A 262 -0.69 -10.54 -32.31
C LYS A 262 -1.71 -9.81 -33.18
N ARG A 263 -2.16 -8.65 -32.76
CA ARG A 263 -3.20 -7.87 -33.44
C ARG A 263 -2.67 -6.60 -34.10
N MET A 264 -1.36 -6.36 -34.01
CA MET A 264 -0.72 -5.13 -34.48
C MET A 264 -1.46 -3.87 -34.02
N SER A 265 -1.99 -3.90 -32.78
CA SER A 265 -2.72 -2.78 -32.18
C SER A 265 -1.80 -1.96 -31.28
N LEU A 266 -2.01 -0.63 -31.24
CA LEU A 266 -1.27 0.27 -30.37
C LEU A 266 -1.44 -0.13 -28.90
N CYS A 267 -0.31 -0.36 -28.21
CA CYS A 267 -0.27 -0.91 -26.86
C CYS A 267 0.25 0.13 -25.86
N GLU A 268 -0.66 0.91 -25.30
CA GLU A 268 -0.35 1.98 -24.33
C GLU A 268 -0.70 1.54 -22.90
N TYR A 269 0.01 2.02 -21.88
CA TYR A 269 -0.25 1.68 -20.46
C TYR A 269 -0.64 2.94 -19.66
N ASP A 270 -1.46 2.76 -18.62
CA ASP A 270 -1.94 3.84 -17.75
C ASP A 270 -0.86 4.32 -16.75
N SER A 271 -0.64 5.63 -16.68
CA SER A 271 0.58 6.29 -16.18
C SER A 271 0.73 6.28 -14.65
N ALA A 272 -0.36 6.23 -13.88
CA ALA A 272 -0.31 6.19 -12.41
C ALA A 272 0.16 4.83 -11.87
N SER A 273 0.07 3.78 -12.69
CA SER A 273 0.43 2.40 -12.31
C SER A 273 1.88 2.00 -12.64
N SER A 274 2.61 2.85 -13.37
CA SER A 274 3.98 2.60 -13.81
C SER A 274 5.05 2.83 -12.74
N LEU A 275 4.74 3.61 -11.69
CA LEU A 275 5.69 4.03 -10.66
C LEU A 275 6.00 2.96 -9.59
N LEU A 276 5.55 1.71 -9.73
CA LEU A 276 5.89 0.67 -8.76
C LEU A 276 7.30 0.12 -9.01
N TRP A 277 8.17 0.27 -8.02
CA TRP A 277 9.41 -0.50 -7.89
C TRP A 277 9.04 -1.91 -7.45
N THR A 278 9.23 -2.89 -8.33
CA THR A 278 8.83 -4.27 -8.06
C THR A 278 9.77 -4.90 -7.03
N ASN A 279 9.34 -4.93 -5.78
CA ASN A 279 9.69 -5.98 -4.83
C ASN A 279 8.79 -7.21 -5.09
N GLU A 280 8.97 -7.85 -6.25
CA GLU A 280 8.59 -9.26 -6.40
C GLU A 280 9.82 -9.99 -6.93
N GLU A 281 10.39 -10.79 -6.05
CA GLU A 281 11.54 -11.64 -6.27
C GLU A 281 11.20 -12.66 -7.37
N SER A 282 11.78 -12.46 -8.56
CA SER A 282 11.61 -13.38 -9.68
C SER A 282 12.23 -14.74 -9.33
N ARG A 283 11.41 -15.71 -8.93
CA ARG A 283 11.82 -17.12 -8.94
C ARG A 283 12.16 -17.53 -10.37
N PRO A 284 13.33 -18.16 -10.63
CA PRO A 284 13.66 -18.61 -11.98
C PRO A 284 12.74 -19.77 -12.37
N ARG A 285 12.10 -19.68 -13.55
CA ARG A 285 11.45 -20.84 -14.19
C ARG A 285 12.44 -21.57 -15.11
N PRO A 286 12.33 -22.91 -15.23
CA PRO A 286 13.21 -23.71 -16.08
C PRO A 286 12.94 -23.45 -17.56
N ARG A 287 14.00 -23.38 -18.36
CA ARG A 287 13.95 -23.29 -19.83
C ARG A 287 13.54 -24.65 -20.43
N PRO A 288 12.68 -24.71 -21.47
CA PRO A 288 12.51 -25.92 -22.26
C PRO A 288 13.56 -25.99 -23.37
N ASN A 289 14.14 -27.20 -23.51
CA ASN A 289 15.08 -27.61 -24.55
C ASN A 289 14.56 -27.34 -25.97
N LYS A 290 15.43 -26.81 -26.83
CA LYS A 290 15.39 -27.08 -28.27
C LYS A 290 16.80 -27.42 -28.77
N SER A 291 16.85 -28.57 -29.40
CA SER A 291 17.98 -29.26 -30.01
C SER A 291 18.38 -28.67 -31.37
N GLY A 292 19.71 -28.55 -31.59
CA GLY A 292 20.41 -29.02 -32.79
C GLY A 292 20.39 -28.17 -34.07
N SER A 293 21.50 -27.46 -34.35
CA SER A 293 22.43 -27.79 -35.45
C SER A 293 23.66 -26.87 -35.41
N GLU A 294 24.84 -27.50 -35.35
CA GLU A 294 26.22 -26.95 -35.47
C GLU A 294 26.48 -26.39 -36.89
N GLY A 295 27.47 -25.54 -37.21
CA GLY A 295 28.62 -24.92 -36.52
C GLY A 295 29.25 -23.85 -37.46
N PRO A 296 30.58 -23.58 -37.49
CA PRO A 296 31.62 -23.57 -36.45
C PRO A 296 32.17 -22.15 -36.14
N GLN A 297 32.92 -22.07 -35.03
CA GLN A 297 33.60 -20.92 -34.39
C GLN A 297 34.75 -20.34 -35.27
N GLU A 298 35.41 -19.18 -35.05
CA GLU A 298 35.88 -18.48 -33.83
C GLU A 298 36.56 -17.11 -34.22
N PRO A 299 37.30 -16.38 -33.35
CA PRO A 299 36.89 -15.22 -32.54
C PRO A 299 37.47 -13.86 -33.01
N GLU A 300 37.00 -12.74 -32.44
CA GLU A 300 37.90 -11.70 -31.92
C GLU A 300 37.18 -10.61 -31.10
N SER A 301 37.78 -10.30 -29.97
CA SER A 301 37.46 -9.23 -29.04
C SER A 301 38.26 -7.96 -29.36
N THR A 302 37.64 -6.78 -29.43
CA THR A 302 38.25 -5.55 -28.87
C THR A 302 37.22 -4.43 -28.68
N PHE A 303 37.37 -3.75 -27.53
CA PHE A 303 36.67 -2.54 -27.12
C PHE A 303 37.04 -1.30 -27.97
N SER A 304 36.19 -0.26 -27.85
CA SER A 304 36.54 1.18 -27.92
C SER A 304 36.55 1.80 -29.33
N THR A 305 36.09 3.02 -29.65
CA THR A 305 35.37 4.13 -29.00
C THR A 305 35.12 5.19 -30.09
N THR A 306 34.14 6.08 -29.86
CA THR A 306 34.00 7.46 -30.36
C THR A 306 33.57 7.79 -31.80
N ALA A 307 32.73 8.82 -31.81
CA ALA A 307 32.62 9.93 -32.77
C ALA A 307 31.77 9.69 -34.02
N ASN A 308 30.55 10.24 -33.98
CA ASN A 308 29.98 10.90 -35.14
C ASN A 308 29.59 12.34 -34.76
N SER A 309 30.61 13.18 -34.67
CA SER A 309 30.52 14.63 -34.76
C SER A 309 30.39 15.07 -36.22
N LEU A 310 29.42 15.95 -36.49
CA LEU A 310 29.42 16.95 -37.57
C LEU A 310 29.69 16.46 -39.01
N ARG A 311 28.64 16.03 -39.72
CA ARG A 311 28.60 16.06 -41.20
C ARG A 311 28.08 17.41 -41.70
N ILE A 312 28.90 18.46 -41.57
CA ILE A 312 28.78 19.69 -42.36
C ILE A 312 30.11 19.90 -43.08
N LEU A 313 30.21 19.35 -44.30
CA LEU A 313 30.98 19.81 -45.46
C LEU A 313 31.20 18.64 -46.44
N GLY A 314 30.76 18.80 -47.70
CA GLY A 314 31.21 17.97 -48.82
C GLY A 314 30.18 17.00 -49.43
N LYS A 315 29.09 17.53 -49.99
CA LYS A 315 28.35 16.81 -51.05
C LYS A 315 29.12 16.94 -52.35
N LEU A 316 29.79 15.88 -52.79
CA LEU A 316 30.04 15.60 -54.20
C LEU A 316 29.93 14.09 -54.43
N ASN A 317 28.99 13.74 -55.30
CA ASN A 317 28.76 12.47 -55.99
C ASN A 317 28.00 11.35 -55.24
N GLY A 318 26.84 11.00 -55.82
CA GLY A 318 26.57 9.60 -56.16
C GLY A 318 25.61 8.83 -55.27
N ASP A 319 24.36 8.84 -55.69
CA ASP A 319 23.40 7.74 -55.68
C ASP A 319 22.58 7.42 -54.41
N ASP A 320 21.29 7.27 -54.69
CA ASP A 320 20.14 7.29 -53.80
C ASP A 320 20.06 6.11 -52.82
N GLU A 321 19.94 6.44 -51.54
CA GLU A 321 19.14 5.69 -50.58
C GLU A 321 18.50 6.72 -49.63
N PRO A 322 17.17 6.71 -49.37
CA PRO A 322 16.57 7.66 -48.45
C PRO A 322 16.94 7.25 -47.01
N GLN A 323 18.17 7.56 -46.61
CA GLN A 323 18.57 7.58 -45.22
C GLN A 323 17.60 8.52 -44.50
N SER A 324 16.79 7.98 -43.58
CA SER A 324 15.94 8.79 -42.72
C SER A 324 16.84 9.78 -42.00
N VAL A 325 16.88 11.03 -42.48
CA VAL A 325 17.61 12.10 -41.81
C VAL A 325 17.12 12.08 -40.37
N ALA A 326 18.02 11.79 -39.42
CA ALA A 326 17.69 11.76 -38.01
C ALA A 326 17.04 13.10 -37.66
N ARG A 327 15.71 13.11 -37.55
CA ARG A 327 14.96 14.34 -37.28
C ARG A 327 15.23 14.71 -35.84
N LEU A 328 15.88 15.84 -35.66
CA LEU A 328 16.14 16.41 -34.35
C LEU A 328 14.81 16.62 -33.60
N ASN A 329 14.66 16.00 -32.43
CA ASN A 329 13.45 16.16 -31.63
C ASN A 329 13.51 17.49 -30.88
N LEU A 330 12.82 18.50 -31.42
CA LEU A 330 12.80 19.86 -30.86
C LEU A 330 12.16 19.91 -29.47
N ASN A 331 11.24 18.99 -29.14
CA ASN A 331 10.65 18.91 -27.81
C ASN A 331 11.70 18.52 -26.77
N ASP A 332 12.48 17.47 -27.05
CA ASP A 332 13.52 17.00 -26.13
C ASP A 332 14.60 18.07 -25.92
N LEU A 333 14.92 18.84 -26.97
CA LEU A 333 15.82 19.99 -26.85
C LEU A 333 15.24 21.13 -26.01
N GLU A 334 13.96 21.46 -26.16
CA GLU A 334 13.28 22.43 -25.28
C GLU A 334 13.37 21.98 -23.81
N LEU A 335 13.07 20.70 -23.55
CA LEU A 335 13.10 20.13 -22.21
C LEU A 335 14.53 20.14 -21.61
N MET A 336 15.53 19.78 -22.39
CA MET A 336 16.93 19.82 -21.95
C MET A 336 17.42 21.26 -21.70
N MET A 337 17.04 22.20 -22.56
CA MET A 337 17.31 23.62 -22.34
C MET A 337 16.63 24.12 -21.05
N HIS A 338 15.38 23.70 -20.81
CA HIS A 338 14.65 24.03 -19.58
C HIS A 338 15.30 23.42 -18.34
N TRP A 339 15.86 22.21 -18.45
CA TRP A 339 16.67 21.62 -17.37
C TRP A 339 17.82 22.54 -16.99
N CYS A 340 18.68 22.88 -17.95
CA CYS A 340 19.91 23.66 -17.72
C CYS A 340 19.61 25.09 -17.23
N ASN A 341 18.46 25.65 -17.60
CA ASN A 341 18.10 27.01 -17.22
C ASN A 341 17.32 27.09 -15.89
N SER A 342 16.57 26.05 -15.54
CA SER A 342 15.57 26.17 -14.46
C SER A 342 15.31 24.89 -13.66
N THR A 343 15.10 23.72 -14.28
CA THR A 343 14.69 22.51 -13.54
C THR A 343 15.74 22.03 -12.55
N TYR A 344 17.03 22.15 -12.88
CA TYR A 344 18.11 21.67 -12.01
C TYR A 344 18.07 22.29 -10.60
N LYS A 345 17.53 23.51 -10.46
CA LYS A 345 17.39 24.23 -9.18
C LYS A 345 16.46 23.53 -8.19
N ALA A 346 15.59 22.65 -8.69
CA ALA A 346 14.75 21.81 -7.82
C ALA A 346 15.57 20.80 -7.01
N LEU A 347 16.78 20.46 -7.47
CA LEU A 347 17.67 19.46 -6.90
C LEU A 347 18.94 20.07 -6.29
N SER A 348 19.32 21.28 -6.70
CA SER A 348 20.52 21.96 -6.22
C SER A 348 20.32 22.68 -4.88
N ARG A 349 21.46 22.96 -4.22
CA ARG A 349 21.56 23.64 -2.92
C ARG A 349 22.37 24.92 -3.07
N PHE A 350 21.81 25.88 -3.80
CA PHE A 350 22.49 27.14 -4.14
C PHE A 350 23.85 26.89 -4.83
N GLU A 351 24.73 27.90 -4.85
CA GLU A 351 25.99 27.95 -5.62
C GLU A 351 26.89 26.70 -5.47
N LYS A 352 26.88 26.01 -4.32
CA LYS A 352 27.81 24.91 -4.03
C LYS A 352 27.56 23.63 -4.84
N THR A 353 26.32 23.38 -5.28
CA THR A 353 25.97 22.13 -6.01
C THR A 353 25.29 22.39 -7.36
N ASP A 354 25.06 23.66 -7.71
CA ASP A 354 24.52 24.07 -9.00
C ASP A 354 25.33 23.48 -10.16
N ALA A 355 26.65 23.57 -10.14
CA ALA A 355 27.51 23.03 -11.20
C ALA A 355 27.33 21.52 -11.42
N ILE A 356 27.02 20.76 -10.36
CA ILE A 356 26.81 19.31 -10.47
C ILE A 356 25.48 19.04 -11.20
N TRP A 357 24.38 19.61 -10.72
CA TRP A 357 23.05 19.36 -11.28
C TRP A 357 22.84 20.02 -12.64
N GLN A 358 23.44 21.19 -12.87
CA GLN A 358 23.30 21.96 -14.11
C GLN A 358 24.16 21.40 -15.24
N ALA A 359 25.39 20.95 -14.97
CA ALA A 359 26.34 20.53 -16.01
C ALA A 359 26.76 19.05 -15.90
N ARG A 360 27.21 18.59 -14.73
CA ARG A 360 27.75 17.21 -14.59
C ARG A 360 26.69 16.12 -14.74
N VAL A 361 25.48 16.34 -14.23
CA VAL A 361 24.38 15.38 -14.34
C VAL A 361 23.93 15.22 -15.81
N PRO A 362 23.75 16.30 -16.61
CA PRO A 362 23.55 16.17 -18.04
C PRO A 362 24.69 15.48 -18.80
N GLU A 363 25.95 15.75 -18.45
CA GLU A 363 27.12 15.05 -19.03
C GLU A 363 27.04 13.54 -18.76
N GLU A 364 26.74 13.14 -17.53
CA GLU A 364 26.52 11.74 -17.14
C GLU A 364 25.34 11.12 -17.93
N ALA A 365 24.26 11.89 -18.13
CA ALA A 365 23.06 11.43 -18.84
C ALA A 365 23.31 11.08 -20.31
N LEU A 366 24.35 11.64 -20.95
CA LEU A 366 24.71 11.31 -22.33
C LEU A 366 25.13 9.85 -22.51
N SER A 367 25.65 9.23 -21.44
CA SER A 367 26.07 7.82 -21.44
C SER A 367 25.02 6.89 -20.81
N HIS A 368 23.98 7.44 -20.17
CA HIS A 368 22.98 6.69 -19.41
C HIS A 368 21.55 7.07 -19.85
N PRO A 369 20.95 6.34 -20.81
CA PRO A 369 19.63 6.68 -21.38
C PRO A 369 18.51 6.82 -20.36
N PHE A 370 18.52 6.01 -19.30
CA PHE A 370 17.52 6.11 -18.23
C PHE A 370 17.58 7.47 -17.52
N LEU A 371 18.78 7.99 -17.27
CA LEU A 371 18.96 9.27 -16.61
C LEU A 371 18.48 10.39 -17.53
N MET A 372 18.88 10.37 -18.82
CA MET A 372 18.44 11.36 -19.79
C MET A 372 16.91 11.46 -19.86
N HIS A 373 16.22 10.31 -19.97
CA HIS A 373 14.77 10.29 -19.95
C HIS A 373 14.19 10.84 -18.64
N GLY A 374 14.80 10.55 -17.48
CA GLY A 374 14.41 11.16 -16.21
C GLY A 374 14.52 12.69 -16.20
N LEU A 375 15.63 13.26 -16.71
CA LEU A 375 15.83 14.71 -16.78
C LEU A 375 14.77 15.40 -17.64
N LEU A 376 14.46 14.79 -18.79
CA LEU A 376 13.45 15.28 -19.72
C LEU A 376 12.04 15.16 -19.11
N ALA A 377 11.73 14.03 -18.45
CA ALA A 377 10.45 13.81 -17.78
C ALA A 377 10.20 14.86 -16.69
N LEU A 378 11.18 15.10 -15.82
CA LEU A 378 11.06 16.10 -14.77
C LEU A 378 10.93 17.53 -15.34
N SER A 379 11.67 17.85 -16.40
CA SER A 379 11.58 19.15 -17.06
C SER A 379 10.21 19.38 -17.70
N ALA A 380 9.61 18.33 -18.26
CA ALA A 380 8.26 18.40 -18.82
C ALA A 380 7.21 18.64 -17.71
N ILE A 381 7.32 17.97 -16.56
CA ILE A 381 6.46 18.24 -15.40
C ILE A 381 6.66 19.67 -14.89
N HIS A 382 7.90 20.14 -14.80
CA HIS A 382 8.20 21.51 -14.37
C HIS A 382 7.54 22.54 -15.29
N LEU A 383 7.63 22.36 -16.62
CA LEU A 383 6.93 23.22 -17.60
C LEU A 383 5.42 23.14 -17.47
N ALA A 384 4.86 21.93 -17.29
CA ALA A 384 3.42 21.73 -17.11
C ALA A 384 2.85 22.51 -15.91
N ARG A 385 3.69 22.74 -14.88
CA ARG A 385 3.32 23.44 -13.65
C ARG A 385 3.61 24.93 -13.66
N THR A 386 4.62 25.37 -14.40
CA THR A 386 5.10 26.77 -14.36
C THR A 386 4.71 27.59 -15.59
N ARG A 387 4.27 26.97 -16.69
CA ARG A 387 3.85 27.66 -17.92
C ARG A 387 2.34 27.54 -18.18
N ASP A 388 1.90 28.21 -19.26
CA ASP A 388 0.51 28.33 -19.70
C ASP A 388 -0.30 27.03 -19.66
N GLU A 389 -1.52 27.12 -19.13
CA GLU A 389 -2.41 25.98 -18.89
C GLU A 389 -2.75 25.18 -20.16
N VAL A 390 -2.73 25.83 -21.33
CA VAL A 390 -3.09 25.24 -22.62
C VAL A 390 -2.16 24.08 -23.01
N LYS A 391 -0.86 24.17 -22.69
CA LYS A 391 0.12 23.13 -23.02
C LYS A 391 0.34 22.10 -21.91
N ARG A 392 -0.29 22.29 -20.74
CA ARG A 392 -0.12 21.43 -19.56
C ARG A 392 -0.33 19.95 -19.87
N ALA A 393 -1.44 19.60 -20.53
CA ALA A 393 -1.76 18.21 -20.85
C ALA A 393 -0.73 17.57 -21.81
N ALA A 394 -0.21 18.34 -22.76
CA ALA A 394 0.82 17.87 -23.69
C ALA A 394 2.15 17.59 -22.96
N TYR A 395 2.60 18.52 -22.12
CA TYR A 395 3.81 18.31 -21.32
C TYR A 395 3.68 17.15 -20.33
N VAL A 396 2.51 16.97 -19.69
CA VAL A 396 2.26 15.78 -18.84
C VAL A 396 2.35 14.48 -19.65
N SER A 397 1.81 14.45 -20.87
CA SER A 397 1.92 13.28 -21.74
C SER A 397 3.38 12.97 -22.12
N ILE A 398 4.17 13.99 -22.46
CA ILE A 398 5.60 13.84 -22.76
C ILE A 398 6.36 13.34 -21.53
N ALA A 399 6.08 13.91 -20.36
CA ALA A 399 6.68 13.52 -19.10
C ALA A 399 6.48 12.03 -18.81
N VAL A 400 5.22 11.56 -18.94
CA VAL A 400 4.87 10.15 -18.77
C VAL A 400 5.58 9.24 -19.77
N ALA A 401 5.71 9.67 -21.02
CA ALA A 401 6.38 8.88 -22.05
C ALA A 401 7.86 8.66 -21.70
N HIS A 402 8.56 9.73 -21.33
CA HIS A 402 9.96 9.64 -20.90
C HIS A 402 10.12 8.88 -19.59
N GLU A 403 9.27 9.10 -18.59
CA GLU A 403 9.35 8.37 -17.31
C GLU A 403 9.20 6.86 -17.52
N ASN A 404 8.27 6.43 -18.38
CA ASN A 404 8.09 5.02 -18.72
C ASN A 404 9.35 4.41 -19.36
N GLN A 405 10.03 5.16 -20.24
CA GLN A 405 11.29 4.74 -20.87
C GLN A 405 12.42 4.70 -19.85
N ALA A 406 12.51 5.74 -19.01
CA ALA A 406 13.51 5.85 -17.96
C ALA A 406 13.44 4.64 -17.02
N LEU A 407 12.25 4.33 -16.49
CA LEU A 407 12.02 3.19 -15.60
C LEU A 407 12.29 1.84 -16.27
N ALA A 408 12.04 1.71 -17.58
CA ALA A 408 12.33 0.48 -18.30
C ALA A 408 13.84 0.19 -18.32
N PHE A 409 14.64 1.14 -18.80
CA PHE A 409 16.11 1.02 -18.81
C PHE A 409 16.71 0.94 -17.41
N PHE A 410 16.16 1.71 -16.49
CA PHE A 410 16.63 1.75 -15.11
C PHE A 410 16.46 0.38 -14.42
N ARG A 411 15.32 -0.30 -14.61
CA ARG A 411 15.04 -1.61 -14.01
C ARG A 411 16.04 -2.68 -14.43
N GLU A 412 16.58 -2.60 -15.65
CA GLU A 412 17.59 -3.54 -16.14
C GLU A 412 18.94 -3.39 -15.40
N GLN A 413 19.22 -2.22 -14.83
CA GLN A 413 20.48 -1.96 -14.11
C GLN A 413 20.38 -2.17 -12.59
N LEU A 414 19.19 -2.46 -12.06
CA LEU A 414 18.97 -2.56 -10.61
C LEU A 414 19.76 -3.67 -9.92
N SER A 415 20.05 -4.75 -10.63
CA SER A 415 20.79 -5.90 -10.10
C SER A 415 22.31 -5.72 -10.13
N ASP A 416 22.83 -4.68 -10.78
CA ASP A 416 24.27 -4.46 -10.95
C ASP A 416 24.62 -2.97 -10.76
N ILE A 417 24.52 -2.51 -9.51
CA ILE A 417 24.98 -1.17 -9.12
C ILE A 417 26.46 -1.25 -8.79
N ASN A 418 27.28 -0.55 -9.59
CA ASN A 418 28.73 -0.56 -9.48
C ASN A 418 29.31 0.85 -9.72
N ALA A 419 30.64 0.97 -9.71
CA ALA A 419 31.30 2.27 -9.80
C ALA A 419 31.05 3.03 -11.11
N SER A 420 30.69 2.33 -12.20
CA SER A 420 30.46 2.93 -13.51
C SER A 420 29.07 3.57 -13.67
N ASN A 421 28.07 3.10 -12.90
CA ASN A 421 26.70 3.61 -12.99
C ASN A 421 26.20 4.27 -11.70
N ALA A 422 26.93 4.17 -10.59
CA ALA A 422 26.51 4.69 -9.29
C ALA A 422 26.07 6.17 -9.33
N LYS A 423 26.80 7.04 -10.03
CA LYS A 423 26.46 8.46 -10.19
C LYS A 423 25.13 8.64 -10.93
N ALA A 424 24.98 7.98 -12.08
CA ALA A 424 23.74 8.01 -12.84
C ALA A 424 22.54 7.45 -12.06
N MET A 425 22.72 6.34 -11.35
CA MET A 425 21.68 5.73 -10.51
C MET A 425 21.24 6.68 -9.40
N PHE A 426 22.17 7.35 -8.72
CA PHE A 426 21.89 8.36 -7.70
C PHE A 426 21.15 9.57 -8.25
N ALA A 427 21.62 10.11 -9.38
CA ALA A 427 20.99 11.27 -10.01
C ALA A 427 19.55 10.94 -10.43
N PHE A 428 19.34 9.80 -11.09
CA PHE A 428 18.02 9.37 -11.51
C PHE A 428 17.09 9.12 -10.31
N ALA A 429 17.57 8.45 -9.27
CA ALA A 429 16.78 8.19 -8.08
C ALA A 429 16.34 9.50 -7.38
N SER A 430 17.20 10.52 -7.38
CA SER A 430 16.86 11.87 -6.87
C SER A 430 15.82 12.58 -7.76
N VAL A 431 15.97 12.48 -9.08
CA VAL A 431 15.02 13.03 -10.07
C VAL A 431 13.64 12.41 -9.91
N VAL A 432 13.54 11.08 -9.71
CA VAL A 432 12.28 10.36 -9.51
C VAL A 432 11.53 10.89 -8.29
N VAL A 433 12.22 11.17 -7.16
CA VAL A 433 11.56 11.73 -5.97
C VAL A 433 10.88 13.06 -6.30
N VAL A 434 11.59 14.01 -6.91
CA VAL A 434 11.02 15.32 -7.27
C VAL A 434 9.92 15.18 -8.33
N TYR A 435 10.11 14.30 -9.32
CA TYR A 435 9.10 13.99 -10.33
C TYR A 435 7.81 13.53 -9.67
N THR A 436 7.88 12.64 -8.67
CA THR A 436 6.69 12.09 -8.01
C THR A 436 5.91 13.13 -7.22
N PHE A 437 6.58 14.05 -6.51
CA PHE A 437 5.92 15.19 -5.88
C PHE A 437 5.24 16.10 -6.91
N GLY A 438 5.91 16.37 -8.02
CA GLY A 438 5.39 17.21 -9.10
C GLY A 438 4.17 16.59 -9.79
N PHE A 439 4.26 15.31 -10.14
CA PHE A 439 3.29 14.56 -10.94
C PHE A 439 2.05 14.11 -10.16
N LEU A 440 2.22 13.62 -8.92
CA LEU A 440 1.11 13.13 -8.08
C LEU A 440 0.29 14.25 -7.46
N HIS A 441 0.58 15.50 -7.82
CA HIS A 441 -0.13 16.65 -7.30
C HIS A 441 -1.61 16.65 -7.76
N PRO A 442 -2.57 16.82 -6.84
CA PRO A 442 -4.01 16.68 -7.14
C PRO A 442 -4.54 17.63 -8.22
N SER A 443 -3.84 18.74 -8.54
CA SER A 443 -4.23 19.65 -9.63
C SER A 443 -4.20 19.00 -11.03
N HIS A 444 -3.61 17.81 -11.17
CA HIS A 444 -3.69 16.99 -12.39
C HIS A 444 -4.97 16.14 -12.49
N ALA A 445 -5.77 16.05 -11.42
CA ALA A 445 -7.03 15.29 -11.36
C ALA A 445 -8.22 16.22 -11.12
N PRO A 446 -8.92 16.68 -12.17
CA PRO A 446 -10.11 17.50 -11.99
C PRO A 446 -11.24 16.69 -11.32
N GLY A 447 -11.74 17.17 -10.18
CA GLY A 447 -13.04 16.76 -9.64
C GLY A 447 -13.06 15.81 -8.43
N THR A 448 -11.97 15.64 -7.68
CA THR A 448 -12.00 14.84 -6.45
C THR A 448 -11.69 15.69 -5.21
N ASP A 449 -12.73 16.18 -4.54
CA ASP A 449 -12.65 16.62 -3.13
C ASP A 449 -12.50 15.41 -2.17
N ASP A 450 -11.96 14.28 -2.65
CA ASP A 450 -11.73 13.10 -1.82
C ASP A 450 -10.46 13.30 -0.96
N PRO A 451 -10.59 13.34 0.38
CA PRO A 451 -9.44 13.49 1.27
C PRO A 451 -8.42 12.37 1.09
N TRP A 452 -8.89 11.15 0.78
CA TRP A 452 -8.01 10.00 0.63
C TRP A 452 -7.14 10.07 -0.62
N ALA A 453 -7.55 10.77 -1.68
CA ALA A 453 -6.71 10.95 -2.87
C ALA A 453 -5.42 11.70 -2.52
N SER A 454 -5.54 12.79 -1.76
CA SER A 454 -4.39 13.59 -1.30
C SER A 454 -3.49 12.79 -0.34
N ILE A 455 -4.09 12.09 0.63
CA ILE A 455 -3.34 11.24 1.57
C ILE A 455 -2.60 10.13 0.81
N ASN A 456 -3.27 9.38 -0.05
CA ASN A 456 -2.64 8.28 -0.79
C ASN A 456 -1.54 8.78 -1.73
N GLY A 457 -1.70 9.99 -2.31
CA GLY A 457 -0.66 10.63 -3.11
C GLY A 457 0.64 10.84 -2.33
N ILE A 458 0.58 11.46 -1.14
CA ILE A 458 1.79 11.68 -0.32
C ILE A 458 2.38 10.35 0.19
N LEU A 459 1.54 9.37 0.52
CA LEU A 459 2.01 8.06 0.96
C LEU A 459 2.71 7.29 -0.17
N GLN A 460 2.28 7.47 -1.42
CA GLN A 460 2.95 6.91 -2.58
C GLN A 460 4.33 7.55 -2.75
N VAL A 461 4.47 8.86 -2.54
CA VAL A 461 5.77 9.55 -2.53
C VAL A 461 6.71 8.94 -1.48
N PHE A 462 6.24 8.68 -0.26
CA PHE A 462 7.06 8.03 0.77
C PHE A 462 7.47 6.59 0.39
N THR A 463 6.54 5.83 -0.19
CA THR A 463 6.81 4.46 -0.65
C THR A 463 7.89 4.45 -1.73
N LEU A 464 7.85 5.42 -2.64
CA LEU A 464 8.83 5.57 -3.72
C LEU A 464 10.20 6.03 -3.22
N THR A 465 10.20 7.02 -2.33
CA THR A 465 11.41 7.55 -1.70
C THR A 465 12.18 6.49 -0.93
N ARG A 466 11.47 5.52 -0.32
CA ARG A 466 12.09 4.36 0.33
C ARG A 466 12.78 3.42 -0.66
N GLY A 467 12.19 3.14 -1.82
CA GLY A 467 12.85 2.34 -2.86
C GLY A 467 14.16 2.99 -3.33
N VAL A 468 14.15 4.32 -3.43
CA VAL A 468 15.33 5.15 -3.70
C VAL A 468 16.39 5.02 -2.60
N GLN A 469 16.02 4.99 -1.32
CA GLN A 469 16.96 4.86 -0.21
C GLN A 469 17.87 3.62 -0.32
N GLN A 470 17.32 2.48 -0.74
CA GLN A 470 18.09 1.24 -0.87
C GLN A 470 19.20 1.37 -1.94
N ILE A 471 18.90 2.05 -3.05
CA ILE A 471 19.84 2.30 -4.15
C ILE A 471 20.88 3.32 -3.74
N LEU A 472 20.44 4.40 -3.09
CA LEU A 472 21.34 5.42 -2.55
C LEU A 472 22.35 4.78 -1.59
N GLN A 473 21.92 3.87 -0.72
CA GLN A 473 22.80 3.21 0.23
C GLN A 473 23.93 2.41 -0.45
N GLN A 474 23.64 1.73 -1.56
CA GLN A 474 24.64 0.99 -2.34
C GLN A 474 25.60 1.92 -3.10
N ALA A 475 25.10 3.04 -3.63
CA ALA A 475 25.90 4.00 -4.41
C ALA A 475 26.68 5.02 -3.53
N THR A 476 26.30 5.19 -2.25
CA THR A 476 26.79 6.29 -1.40
C THR A 476 28.31 6.28 -1.21
N SER A 477 28.92 5.12 -0.98
CA SER A 477 30.37 5.04 -0.72
C SER A 477 31.19 5.48 -1.93
N THR A 478 30.79 5.05 -3.13
CA THR A 478 31.41 5.45 -4.40
C THR A 478 31.28 6.95 -4.66
N ILE A 479 30.09 7.51 -4.49
CA ILE A 479 29.84 8.92 -4.82
C ILE A 479 30.50 9.85 -3.81
N ARG A 480 30.50 9.48 -2.52
CA ARG A 480 31.18 10.24 -1.46
C ARG A 480 32.67 10.44 -1.75
N ASN A 481 33.31 9.43 -2.34
CA ASN A 481 34.73 9.44 -2.69
C ASN A 481 35.01 9.98 -4.10
N SER A 482 34.01 10.57 -4.76
CA SER A 482 34.14 11.15 -6.10
C SER A 482 34.05 12.68 -6.07
N ASP A 483 34.17 13.31 -7.23
CA ASP A 483 33.91 14.73 -7.48
C ASP A 483 32.46 15.16 -7.13
N TRP A 484 31.54 14.21 -6.92
CA TRP A 484 30.18 14.47 -6.45
C TRP A 484 30.05 14.42 -4.92
N GLY A 485 31.14 14.24 -4.17
CA GLY A 485 31.14 14.14 -2.71
C GLY A 485 30.50 15.35 -2.01
N ALA A 486 30.54 16.53 -2.64
CA ALA A 486 29.87 17.74 -2.17
C ALA A 486 28.35 17.56 -1.99
N LEU A 487 27.72 16.62 -2.71
CA LEU A 487 26.30 16.26 -2.54
C LEU A 487 26.00 15.65 -1.15
N PHE A 488 26.99 15.19 -0.39
CA PHE A 488 26.79 14.61 0.94
C PHE A 488 27.10 15.54 2.11
N LEU A 489 27.77 16.67 1.86
CA LEU A 489 28.00 17.68 2.90
C LEU A 489 26.66 18.20 3.40
N LEU A 490 26.38 18.12 4.69
CA LEU A 490 25.14 18.65 5.28
C LEU A 490 25.43 20.04 5.85
N ASP A 491 24.41 20.90 5.83
CA ASP A 491 24.48 22.17 6.53
C ASP A 491 24.36 21.88 8.03
N ASP A 492 25.30 22.41 8.81
CA ASP A 492 25.24 22.35 10.26
C ASP A 492 24.19 23.34 10.76
N TYR A 493 23.39 22.92 11.74
CA TYR A 493 22.40 23.74 12.42
C TYR A 493 22.33 23.30 13.88
N ASP A 494 21.81 24.19 14.74
CA ASP A 494 21.58 23.86 16.14
C ASP A 494 20.34 22.96 16.29
N ASP A 495 20.39 21.98 17.19
CA ASP A 495 19.25 21.07 17.44
C ASP A 495 18.25 21.64 18.48
N ILE A 496 18.25 22.97 18.69
CA ILE A 496 17.49 23.62 19.75
C ILE A 496 16.10 24.00 19.26
N LEU A 497 15.09 23.28 19.74
CA LEU A 497 13.68 23.58 19.46
C LEU A 497 13.08 24.53 20.51
N PRO A 498 12.17 25.44 20.09
CA PRO A 498 11.29 26.17 21.01
C PRO A 498 10.49 25.25 21.94
N GLU A 499 10.08 25.78 23.09
CA GLU A 499 9.37 25.00 24.13
C GLU A 499 8.03 24.45 23.63
N ASP A 500 7.31 25.17 22.78
CA ASP A 500 6.04 24.75 22.20
C ASP A 500 6.19 23.61 21.17
N GLU A 501 7.19 23.70 20.30
CA GLU A 501 7.53 22.65 19.33
C GLU A 501 8.06 21.39 20.04
N ARG A 502 8.89 21.55 21.08
CA ARG A 502 9.35 20.44 21.93
C ARG A 502 8.19 19.78 22.69
N SER A 503 7.31 20.57 23.31
CA SER A 503 6.12 20.06 24.00
C SER A 503 5.18 19.28 23.07
N ALA A 504 5.10 19.67 21.79
CA ALA A 504 4.31 18.94 20.80
C ALA A 504 4.92 17.55 20.49
N LEU A 505 6.25 17.47 20.36
CA LEU A 505 6.96 16.20 20.19
C LEU A 505 6.82 15.30 21.44
N ASP A 506 6.96 15.86 22.64
CA ASP A 506 6.78 15.12 23.90
C ASP A 506 5.39 14.47 23.98
N ARG A 507 4.33 15.20 23.58
CA ARG A 507 2.97 14.64 23.48
C ARG A 507 2.88 13.48 22.48
N LEU A 508 3.60 13.52 21.36
CA LEU A 508 3.64 12.40 20.41
C LEU A 508 4.30 11.16 21.02
N HIS A 509 5.41 11.34 21.77
CA HIS A 509 6.07 10.27 22.50
C HIS A 509 5.17 9.67 23.61
N GLU A 510 4.47 10.51 24.37
CA GLU A 510 3.52 10.09 25.39
C GLU A 510 2.40 9.22 24.80
N VAL A 511 1.81 9.66 23.69
CA VAL A 511 0.76 8.90 22.99
C VAL A 511 1.31 7.60 22.41
N ASN A 512 2.51 7.60 21.83
CA ASN A 512 3.18 6.39 21.35
C ASN A 512 3.34 5.35 22.48
N ASN A 513 3.77 5.80 23.65
CA ASN A 513 3.93 4.96 24.85
C ASN A 513 2.58 4.46 25.38
N ALA A 514 1.55 5.31 25.42
CA ALA A 514 0.21 4.90 25.82
C ALA A 514 -0.37 3.82 24.89
N CYS A 515 -0.19 3.96 23.57
CA CYS A 515 -0.59 2.94 22.59
C CYS A 515 0.14 1.61 22.79
N LYS A 516 1.44 1.65 23.12
CA LYS A 516 2.23 0.44 23.45
C LYS A 516 1.67 -0.31 24.65
N VAL A 517 1.21 0.40 25.69
CA VAL A 517 0.60 -0.21 26.88
C VAL A 517 -0.76 -0.84 26.55
N GLN A 518 -1.53 -0.22 25.65
CA GLN A 518 -2.87 -0.68 25.30
C GLN A 518 -2.89 -1.83 24.28
N ASP A 519 -1.93 -1.87 23.35
CA ASP A 519 -1.84 -2.89 22.31
C ASP A 519 -0.40 -3.44 22.23
N PRO A 520 -0.13 -4.66 22.72
CA PRO A 520 1.19 -5.29 22.62
C PRO A 520 1.69 -5.48 21.18
N ALA A 521 0.81 -5.42 20.17
CA ALA A 521 1.17 -5.48 18.75
C ALA A 521 1.49 -4.10 18.15
N HIS A 522 1.42 -3.02 18.93
CA HIS A 522 1.79 -1.66 18.52
C HIS A 522 3.31 -1.55 18.34
N ASP A 523 3.74 -1.16 17.15
CA ASP A 523 5.16 -1.02 16.81
C ASP A 523 5.73 0.31 17.30
N SER A 524 5.86 0.42 18.63
CA SER A 524 6.34 1.64 19.30
C SER A 524 7.72 2.11 18.80
N ALA A 525 8.60 1.18 18.42
CA ALA A 525 9.95 1.50 17.96
C ALA A 525 9.95 2.14 16.56
N ALA A 526 9.04 1.71 15.67
CA ALA A 526 8.89 2.33 14.36
C ALA A 526 8.36 3.78 14.47
N TYR A 527 7.41 4.01 15.38
CA TYR A 527 6.91 5.36 15.69
C TYR A 527 7.98 6.25 16.31
N GLU A 528 8.73 5.73 17.29
CA GLU A 528 9.78 6.48 17.98
C GLU A 528 10.81 7.02 17.00
N HIS A 529 11.33 6.15 16.13
CA HIS A 529 12.28 6.53 15.07
C HIS A 529 11.69 7.58 14.11
N ALA A 530 10.40 7.51 13.79
CA ALA A 530 9.76 8.50 12.92
C ALA A 530 9.60 9.87 13.60
N ILE A 531 9.31 9.89 14.91
CA ILE A 531 9.20 11.11 15.72
C ILE A 531 10.59 11.75 15.91
N GLU A 532 11.64 10.97 16.18
CA GLU A 532 13.02 11.48 16.28
C GLU A 532 13.47 12.14 14.97
N ASN A 533 13.24 11.50 13.82
CA ASN A 533 13.56 12.13 12.53
C ASN A 533 12.71 13.38 12.26
N LEU A 534 11.48 13.41 12.75
CA LEU A 534 10.62 14.59 12.65
C LEU A 534 11.17 15.73 13.51
N ALA A 535 11.68 15.44 14.71
CA ALA A 535 12.34 16.42 15.58
C ALA A 535 13.57 17.04 14.89
N ASP A 536 14.44 16.22 14.29
CA ASP A 536 15.57 16.69 13.47
C ASP A 536 15.12 17.64 12.35
N LEU A 537 14.01 17.29 11.67
CA LEU A 537 13.45 18.09 10.58
C LEU A 537 12.86 19.41 11.08
N MET A 538 12.17 19.39 12.22
CA MET A 538 11.61 20.58 12.85
C MET A 538 12.73 21.54 13.26
N ALA A 539 13.82 21.03 13.86
CA ALA A 539 14.96 21.85 14.27
C ALA A 539 15.62 22.52 13.06
N ALA A 540 15.88 21.75 11.99
CA ALA A 540 16.39 22.29 10.74
C ALA A 540 15.48 23.39 10.17
N ALA A 541 14.16 23.16 10.17
CA ALA A 541 13.18 24.13 9.67
C ALA A 541 13.08 25.38 10.54
N HIS A 542 13.27 25.27 11.85
CA HIS A 542 13.27 26.39 12.80
C HIS A 542 14.47 27.31 12.58
N HIS A 543 15.67 26.75 12.41
CA HIS A 543 16.91 27.51 12.14
C HIS A 543 17.04 28.01 10.69
N GLY A 544 15.93 28.08 9.95
CA GLY A 544 15.89 28.64 8.61
C GLY A 544 16.44 27.73 7.52
N VAL A 545 16.83 26.49 7.82
CA VAL A 545 17.25 25.47 6.84
C VAL A 545 16.01 24.85 6.18
N THR A 546 15.23 25.70 5.51
CA THR A 546 14.03 25.32 4.77
C THR A 546 14.41 24.86 3.36
N SER A 547 15.12 23.73 3.29
CA SER A 547 15.46 23.09 2.02
C SER A 547 14.55 21.89 1.76
N VAL A 548 14.10 21.74 0.50
CA VAL A 548 13.42 20.52 0.01
C VAL A 548 14.21 19.27 0.39
N ARG A 549 15.54 19.32 0.35
CA ARG A 549 16.38 18.18 0.74
C ARG A 549 16.09 17.71 2.16
N GLN A 550 15.83 18.60 3.11
CA GLN A 550 15.54 18.20 4.49
C GLN A 550 14.17 17.53 4.59
N ALA A 551 13.17 18.04 3.87
CA ALA A 551 11.88 17.37 3.74
C ALA A 551 12.00 15.98 3.07
N CYS A 552 12.84 15.84 2.03
CA CYS A 552 13.13 14.55 1.42
C CYS A 552 13.93 13.63 2.35
N ARG A 553 14.85 14.17 3.16
CA ARG A 553 15.69 13.41 4.09
C ARG A 553 14.84 12.69 5.13
N TRP A 554 13.81 13.35 5.67
CA TRP A 554 12.85 12.70 6.57
C TRP A 554 12.18 11.51 5.88
N ALA A 555 11.63 11.70 4.68
CA ALA A 555 10.98 10.65 3.90
C ALA A 555 11.92 9.47 3.56
N ILE A 556 13.20 9.75 3.25
CA ILE A 556 14.24 8.75 2.99
C ILE A 556 14.56 7.93 4.24
N ARG A 557 14.54 8.53 5.43
CA ARG A 557 14.93 7.89 6.69
C ARG A 557 13.82 7.04 7.34
N LEU A 558 12.62 7.03 6.76
CA LEU A 558 11.51 6.23 7.26
C LEU A 558 11.78 4.72 7.13
N LYS A 559 11.54 4.01 8.24
CA LYS A 559 11.64 2.55 8.31
C LYS A 559 10.50 1.84 7.57
N ALA A 560 10.69 0.56 7.23
CA ALA A 560 9.73 -0.23 6.45
C ALA A 560 8.40 -0.37 7.16
N GLU A 561 8.53 -0.61 8.45
CA GLU A 561 7.50 -0.85 9.42
C GLU A 561 6.61 0.39 9.52
N PHE A 562 7.21 1.58 9.62
CA PHE A 562 6.47 2.84 9.66
C PHE A 562 5.74 3.14 8.34
N VAL A 563 6.38 2.91 7.19
CA VAL A 563 5.71 3.07 5.88
C VAL A 563 4.53 2.09 5.74
N GLN A 564 4.65 0.87 6.26
CA GLN A 564 3.52 -0.07 6.31
C GLN A 564 2.39 0.46 7.20
N LEU A 565 2.69 1.03 8.37
CA LEU A 565 1.68 1.64 9.24
C LEU A 565 0.95 2.80 8.55
N LEU A 566 1.67 3.59 7.76
CA LEU A 566 1.07 4.63 6.93
C LEU A 566 0.15 4.07 5.84
N GLN A 567 0.56 3.01 5.14
CA GLN A 567 -0.28 2.32 4.14
C GLN A 567 -1.50 1.63 4.75
N GLU A 568 -1.42 1.21 6.01
CA GLU A 568 -2.54 0.71 6.82
C GLU A 568 -3.41 1.86 7.37
N HIS A 569 -3.07 3.11 7.07
CA HIS A 569 -3.74 4.35 7.50
C HIS A 569 -3.89 4.45 9.02
N GLN A 570 -2.84 4.07 9.75
CA GLN A 570 -2.82 4.17 11.21
C GLN A 570 -2.86 5.65 11.67
N PRO A 571 -3.69 6.02 12.66
CA PRO A 571 -3.91 7.41 13.01
C PRO A 571 -2.67 8.14 13.50
N LEU A 572 -1.91 7.54 14.42
CA LEU A 572 -0.70 8.16 14.95
C LEU A 572 0.31 8.39 13.82
N ALA A 573 0.35 7.50 12.83
CA ALA A 573 1.21 7.65 11.66
C ALA A 573 0.76 8.83 10.79
N LEU A 574 -0.55 8.98 10.58
CA LEU A 574 -1.13 10.14 9.88
C LEU A 574 -0.92 11.45 10.66
N VAL A 575 -0.99 11.42 12.00
CA VAL A 575 -0.68 12.57 12.86
C VAL A 575 0.77 13.01 12.64
N ILE A 576 1.74 12.08 12.65
CA ILE A 576 3.15 12.41 12.38
C ILE A 576 3.31 13.00 10.97
N VAL A 577 2.61 12.47 9.96
CA VAL A 577 2.62 13.05 8.60
C VAL A 577 2.01 14.45 8.58
N ALA A 578 1.03 14.76 9.43
CA ALA A 578 0.47 16.09 9.52
C ALA A 578 1.50 17.14 9.99
N TYR A 579 2.38 16.79 10.94
CA TYR A 579 3.52 17.64 11.33
C TYR A 579 4.50 17.83 10.17
N TYR A 580 4.81 16.77 9.42
CA TYR A 580 5.59 16.87 8.20
C TYR A 580 4.95 17.80 7.16
N CYS A 581 3.62 17.75 7.00
CA CYS A 581 2.87 18.61 6.09
C CYS A 581 2.92 20.11 6.49
N ALA A 582 2.95 20.42 7.79
CA ALA A 582 3.13 21.79 8.25
C ALA A 582 4.51 22.34 7.83
N ILE A 583 5.55 21.50 7.84
CA ILE A 583 6.88 21.88 7.35
C ILE A 583 6.89 22.01 5.83
N LEU A 584 6.23 21.10 5.10
CA LEU A 584 6.04 21.25 3.66
C LEU A 584 5.32 22.54 3.28
N HIS A 585 4.39 23.02 4.10
CA HIS A 585 3.72 24.30 3.86
C HIS A 585 4.67 25.51 3.93
N ARG A 586 5.73 25.43 4.75
CA ARG A 586 6.81 26.43 4.76
C ARG A 586 7.60 26.45 3.43
N LEU A 587 7.54 25.36 2.66
CA LEU A 587 8.19 25.18 1.35
C LEU A 587 7.25 25.39 0.15
N ARG A 588 6.06 25.97 0.35
CA ARG A 588 5.02 26.13 -0.69
C ARG A 588 5.45 26.90 -1.94
N ASP A 589 6.45 27.78 -1.82
CA ASP A 589 6.96 28.55 -2.96
C ASP A 589 7.77 27.67 -3.94
N VAL A 590 8.11 26.44 -3.54
CA VAL A 590 8.75 25.46 -4.40
C VAL A 590 7.70 24.81 -5.31
N TRP A 591 7.90 24.94 -6.62
CA TRP A 591 6.90 24.60 -7.65
C TRP A 591 6.29 23.19 -7.57
N PHE A 592 7.02 22.18 -7.09
CA PHE A 592 6.51 20.80 -6.95
C PHE A 592 5.94 20.49 -5.57
N VAL A 593 6.23 21.33 -4.56
CA VAL A 593 5.63 21.22 -3.22
C VAL A 593 4.31 21.96 -3.18
N ASP A 594 4.28 23.23 -3.62
CA ASP A 594 3.06 24.00 -3.82
C ASP A 594 2.10 23.89 -2.62
N ASP A 595 0.86 23.45 -2.82
CA ASP A 595 -0.16 23.33 -1.77
C ASP A 595 -0.26 21.94 -1.11
N TRP A 596 0.70 21.03 -1.34
CA TRP A 596 0.75 19.69 -0.73
C TRP A 596 0.54 19.75 0.78
N GLY A 597 1.25 20.65 1.47
CA GLY A 597 1.18 20.78 2.93
C GLY A 597 -0.23 21.08 3.43
N ILE A 598 -0.88 22.09 2.86
CA ILE A 598 -2.25 22.48 3.22
C ILE A 598 -3.26 21.37 2.88
N ARG A 599 -3.19 20.83 1.65
CA ARG A 599 -4.19 19.88 1.16
C ARG A 599 -4.18 18.59 1.97
N VAL A 600 -3.00 18.01 2.16
CA VAL A 600 -2.87 16.76 2.92
C VAL A 600 -3.22 16.99 4.38
N LEU A 601 -2.79 18.10 4.98
CA LEU A 601 -3.14 18.41 6.37
C LEU A 601 -4.66 18.52 6.57
N LYS A 602 -5.37 19.24 5.69
CA LYS A 602 -6.84 19.30 5.69
C LYS A 602 -7.48 17.93 5.51
N ALA A 603 -6.96 17.13 4.59
CA ALA A 603 -7.46 15.79 4.34
C ALA A 603 -7.29 14.88 5.57
N ILE A 604 -6.13 14.93 6.23
CA ILE A 604 -5.85 14.19 7.46
C ILE A 604 -6.83 14.61 8.57
N TRP A 605 -7.04 15.92 8.75
CA TRP A 605 -8.01 16.42 9.74
C TRP A 605 -9.43 15.87 9.52
N GLN A 606 -9.87 15.82 8.25
CA GLN A 606 -11.21 15.33 7.88
C GLN A 606 -11.39 13.82 8.12
N VAL A 607 -10.34 13.01 7.94
CA VAL A 607 -10.44 11.54 8.07
C VAL A 607 -10.16 11.02 9.48
N LEU A 608 -9.50 11.83 10.33
CA LEU A 608 -9.20 11.46 11.71
C LEU A 608 -10.40 11.67 12.64
N ASP A 609 -10.58 10.72 13.56
CA ASP A 609 -11.56 10.77 14.64
C ASP A 609 -11.19 11.86 15.66
N ASP A 610 -12.19 12.39 16.37
CA ASP A 610 -12.06 13.51 17.31
C ASP A 610 -11.01 13.30 18.41
N GLN A 611 -10.72 12.04 18.78
CA GLN A 611 -9.70 11.73 19.80
C GLN A 611 -8.26 12.05 19.35
N TRP A 612 -7.98 12.08 18.04
CA TRP A 612 -6.64 12.35 17.50
C TRP A 612 -6.44 13.81 17.09
N ARG A 613 -7.53 14.53 16.80
CA ARG A 613 -7.50 15.93 16.36
C ARG A 613 -6.78 16.88 17.32
N PRO A 614 -6.85 16.74 18.66
CA PRO A 614 -6.09 17.60 19.56
C PRO A 614 -4.58 17.58 19.32
N LEU A 615 -4.02 16.46 18.82
CA LEU A 615 -2.60 16.36 18.49
C LEU A 615 -2.23 17.15 17.22
N LEU A 616 -3.23 17.55 16.42
CA LEU A 616 -3.06 18.35 15.22
C LEU A 616 -3.14 19.86 15.45
N ASN A 617 -3.46 20.32 16.67
CA ASN A 617 -3.62 21.74 16.93
C ASN A 617 -2.39 22.57 16.54
N GLN A 618 -1.18 22.09 16.87
CA GLN A 618 0.07 22.77 16.54
C GLN A 618 0.33 22.84 15.02
N PRO A 619 0.33 21.72 14.25
CA PRO A 619 0.53 21.80 12.80
C PRO A 619 -0.59 22.56 12.08
N MET A 620 -1.83 22.52 12.60
CA MET A 620 -2.94 23.31 12.07
C MET A 620 -2.72 24.82 12.31
N ALA A 621 -2.36 25.22 13.53
CA ALA A 621 -2.07 26.61 13.86
C ALA A 621 -0.88 27.15 13.05
N GLY A 622 0.19 26.38 12.93
CA GLY A 622 1.38 26.75 12.14
C GLY A 622 1.13 26.84 10.63
N THR A 623 0.06 26.24 10.12
CA THR A 623 -0.28 26.22 8.68
C THR A 623 -1.39 27.20 8.30
N PHE A 624 -2.40 27.35 9.16
CA PHE A 624 -3.60 28.16 8.88
C PHE A 624 -3.71 29.42 9.75
N GLY A 625 -2.78 29.64 10.67
CA GLY A 625 -2.93 30.59 11.78
C GLY A 625 -3.83 30.01 12.88
N ASP A 626 -3.94 30.72 14.01
CA ASP A 626 -4.84 30.36 15.10
C ASP A 626 -6.30 30.35 14.61
N THR A 627 -6.75 29.19 14.16
CA THR A 627 -8.13 28.92 13.75
C THR A 627 -8.96 28.68 15.00
N SER A 628 -9.16 29.76 15.75
CA SER A 628 -10.16 29.87 16.79
C SER A 628 -11.44 30.48 16.23
N HIS A 629 -12.11 29.78 15.31
CA HIS A 629 -13.51 30.06 14.94
C HIS A 629 -14.26 28.82 14.45
#